data_AF-A0AA45G6E1-F1
#
_entry.id   AF-A0AA45G6E1-F1
#
_cell.length_a   1.000
_cell.length_b   1.000
_cell.length_c   1.000
_cell.angle_alpha   90.00
_cell.angle_beta   90.00
_cell.angle_gamma   90.00
#
_symmetry.space_group_name_H-M   'P 1'
#
loop_
_entity.id
_entity.type
_entity.pdbx_description
1 polymer ?
#
loop_
_entity_poly.entity_id
_entity_poly.type
_entity_poly.pdbx_seq_one_letter_code
_entity_poly.pdbx_strand_id
1 'polypeptide(L)'
;MSGFLAWWDGVEAWLIRLPFVPQLVVVLLVVVPFAVMAAMVLSAVVEVVTGLAARVAEAVSIRWEAQVSSRIGHRGPTASRAPEVESPPTEPKVETSQ
;
A
#
# COMPACT_ATOMS: atom_id res chain seq x y z
N MET A 1 33.07 -15.25 -16.99
CA MET A 1 32.61 -14.38 -15.88
C MET A 1 33.68 -14.31 -14.79
N SER A 2 34.69 -13.46 -14.97
CA SER A 2 35.71 -13.25 -13.93
C SER A 2 36.47 -11.93 -14.10
N GLY A 3 36.45 -11.32 -15.29
CA GLY A 3 37.18 -10.07 -15.55
C GLY A 3 36.83 -8.93 -14.59
N PHE A 4 35.55 -8.73 -14.27
CA PHE A 4 35.13 -7.71 -13.30
C PHE A 4 35.62 -8.02 -11.88
N LEU A 5 35.47 -9.27 -11.43
CA LEU A 5 35.92 -9.69 -10.10
C LEU A 5 37.44 -9.63 -9.95
N ALA A 6 38.19 -10.02 -10.99
CA ALA A 6 39.65 -9.94 -11.02
C ALA A 6 40.16 -8.48 -11.07
N TRP A 7 39.45 -7.61 -11.78
CA TRP A 7 39.74 -6.17 -11.76
C TRP A 7 39.48 -5.58 -10.37
N TRP A 8 38.34 -5.93 -9.74
CA TRP A 8 37.99 -5.49 -8.41
C TRP A 8 38.99 -5.98 -7.35
N ASP A 9 39.43 -7.23 -7.41
CA ASP A 9 40.51 -7.79 -6.57
C ASP A 9 41.81 -6.97 -6.69
N GLY A 10 42.17 -6.54 -7.91
CA GLY A 10 43.28 -5.63 -8.12
C GLY A 10 43.09 -4.24 -7.49
N VAL A 11 41.86 -3.70 -7.53
CA VAL A 11 41.50 -2.44 -6.87
C VAL A 11 41.59 -2.58 -5.34
N GLU A 12 41.11 -3.68 -4.76
CA GLU A 12 41.21 -3.97 -3.33
C GLU A 12 42.68 -4.04 -2.88
N ALA A 13 43.51 -4.79 -3.60
CA ALA A 13 44.93 -4.88 -3.30
C ALA A 13 45.65 -3.54 -3.41
N TRP A 14 45.25 -2.67 -4.35
CA TRP A 14 45.75 -1.31 -4.42
C TRP A 14 45.33 -0.50 -3.21
N LEU A 15 44.02 -0.43 -2.91
CA LEU A 15 43.46 0.35 -1.79
C LEU A 15 44.11 -0.01 -0.45
N ILE A 16 44.29 -1.30 -0.16
CA ILE A 16 44.87 -1.76 1.11
C ILE A 16 46.35 -1.37 1.25
N ARG A 17 47.07 -1.21 0.12
CA ARG A 17 48.47 -0.74 0.13
C ARG A 17 48.61 0.78 0.31
N LEU A 18 47.53 1.56 0.19
CA LEU A 18 47.60 3.01 0.38
C LEU A 18 47.68 3.37 1.88
N PRO A 19 48.43 4.42 2.24
CA PRO A 19 48.33 5.01 3.58
C PRO A 19 46.97 5.70 3.78
N PHE A 20 46.64 5.99 5.04
CA PHE A 20 45.31 6.45 5.46
C PHE A 20 44.80 7.71 4.72
N VAL A 21 45.64 8.72 4.51
CA VAL A 21 45.21 10.00 3.92
C VAL A 21 44.72 9.80 2.46
N PRO A 22 45.48 9.16 1.55
CA PRO A 22 44.97 8.80 0.24
C PRO A 22 43.71 7.92 0.25
N GLN A 23 43.59 6.94 1.16
CA GLN A 23 42.37 6.13 1.27
C GLN A 23 41.14 7.01 1.57
N LEU A 24 41.25 7.94 2.53
CA LEU A 24 40.18 8.88 2.85
C LEU A 24 39.81 9.76 1.66
N VAL A 25 40.80 10.23 0.89
CA VAL A 25 40.55 11.03 -0.31
C VAL A 25 39.76 10.22 -1.35
N VAL A 26 40.12 8.96 -1.58
CA VAL A 26 39.36 8.07 -2.49
C VAL A 26 37.94 7.87 -1.99
N VAL A 27 37.74 7.65 -0.69
CA VAL A 27 36.39 7.51 -0.12
C VAL A 27 35.57 8.79 -0.34
N LEU A 28 36.13 9.94 0.01
CA LEU A 28 35.42 11.22 -0.08
C LEU A 28 35.11 11.63 -1.53
N LEU A 29 36.04 11.41 -2.46
CA LEU A 29 35.91 11.89 -3.84
C LEU A 29 35.31 10.87 -4.80
N VAL A 30 35.33 9.58 -4.47
CA VAL A 30 34.82 8.53 -5.36
C VAL A 30 33.63 7.81 -4.71
N VAL A 31 33.80 7.27 -3.51
CA VAL A 31 32.78 6.40 -2.89
C VAL A 31 31.56 7.20 -2.47
N VAL A 32 31.74 8.37 -1.85
CA VAL A 32 30.64 9.26 -1.44
C VAL A 32 29.79 9.70 -2.65
N PRO A 33 30.34 10.31 -3.72
CA PRO A 33 29.53 10.68 -4.86
C PRO A 33 28.91 9.47 -5.57
N PHE A 34 29.61 8.33 -5.63
CA PHE A 34 29.03 7.09 -6.15
C PHE A 34 27.82 6.63 -5.34
N ALA A 35 27.89 6.71 -4.00
CA ALA A 35 26.76 6.40 -3.12
C ALA A 35 25.60 7.38 -3.30
N VAL A 36 25.88 8.68 -3.44
CA VAL A 36 24.85 9.68 -3.76
C VAL A 36 24.18 9.38 -5.09
N MET A 37 24.94 9.02 -6.12
CA MET A 37 24.36 8.60 -7.41
C MET A 37 23.49 7.35 -7.27
N ALA A 38 23.96 6.34 -6.54
CA ALA A 38 23.17 5.14 -6.28
C ALA A 38 21.86 5.46 -5.53
N ALA A 39 21.92 6.37 -4.56
CA ALA A 39 20.73 6.84 -3.85
C ALA A 39 19.76 7.57 -4.78
N MET A 40 20.25 8.46 -5.65
CA MET A 40 19.42 9.15 -6.65
C MET A 40 18.75 8.17 -7.62
N VAL A 41 19.48 7.16 -8.08
CA VAL A 41 18.92 6.10 -8.93
C VAL A 41 17.84 5.33 -8.18
N LEU A 42 18.09 4.96 -6.93
CA LEU A 42 17.10 4.26 -6.12
C LEU A 42 15.84 5.10 -5.91
N SER A 43 15.99 6.40 -5.63
CA SER A 43 14.87 7.34 -5.54
C SER A 43 14.07 7.40 -6.84
N ALA A 44 14.74 7.52 -7.98
CA ALA A 44 14.07 7.52 -9.29
C ALA A 44 13.31 6.21 -9.56
N VAL A 45 13.89 5.06 -9.19
CA VAL A 45 13.21 3.77 -9.30
C VAL A 45 11.96 3.73 -8.43
N VAL A 46 12.04 4.20 -7.19
CA VAL A 46 10.88 4.28 -6.29
C VAL A 46 9.79 5.18 -6.86
N GLU A 47 10.14 6.33 -7.41
CA GLU A 47 9.18 7.24 -8.08
C GLU A 47 8.50 6.58 -9.29
N VAL A 48 9.26 5.88 -10.12
CA VAL A 48 8.71 5.16 -11.28
C VAL A 48 7.75 4.06 -10.84
N VAL A 49 8.13 3.25 -9.84
CA VAL A 49 7.31 2.14 -9.34
C VAL A 49 6.04 2.66 -8.67
N THR A 50 6.15 3.69 -7.84
CA THR A 50 4.98 4.29 -7.15
C THR A 50 4.05 5.01 -8.13
N GLY A 51 4.59 5.70 -9.14
CA GLY A 51 3.82 6.28 -10.23
C GLY A 51 3.06 5.23 -11.04
N LEU A 52 3.70 4.12 -11.37
CA LEU A 52 3.04 3.00 -12.05
C LEU A 52 1.94 2.38 -11.20
N ALA A 53 2.19 2.16 -9.91
CA ALA A 53 1.19 1.65 -8.98
C ALA A 53 -0.03 2.58 -8.86
N ALA A 54 0.20 3.90 -8.82
CA ALA A 54 -0.86 4.89 -8.80
C ALA A 54 -1.72 4.85 -10.09
N ARG A 55 -1.08 4.73 -11.25
CA ARG A 55 -1.78 4.62 -12.55
C ARG A 55 -2.64 3.36 -12.62
N VAL A 56 -2.15 2.24 -12.08
CA VAL A 56 -2.93 1.00 -11.98
C VAL A 56 -4.09 1.16 -10.99
N ALA A 57 -3.85 1.78 -9.84
CA ALA A 57 -4.87 2.01 -8.83
C ALA A 57 -6.02 2.89 -9.38
N GLU A 58 -5.71 3.92 -10.17
CA GLU A 58 -6.70 4.77 -10.84
C GLU A 58 -7.55 3.97 -11.83
N ALA A 59 -6.92 3.15 -12.68
CA ALA A 59 -7.65 2.28 -13.62
C ALA A 59 -8.57 1.27 -12.91
N VAL A 60 -8.15 0.75 -11.75
CA VAL A 60 -8.95 -0.15 -10.92
C VAL A 60 -10.07 0.60 -10.20
N SER A 61 -9.83 1.83 -9.75
CA SER A 61 -10.81 2.68 -9.07
C SER A 61 -12.03 2.96 -9.94
N ILE A 62 -11.83 3.26 -11.24
CA ILE A 62 -12.93 3.49 -12.19
C ILE A 62 -13.85 2.26 -12.29
N ARG A 63 -13.29 1.05 -12.24
CA ARG A 63 -14.07 -0.19 -12.19
C ARG A 63 -14.80 -0.36 -10.86
N TRP A 64 -14.15 0.00 -9.77
CA TRP A 64 -14.65 -0.20 -8.41
C TRP A 64 -15.89 0.63 -8.10
N GLU A 65 -15.93 1.91 -8.53
CA GLU A 65 -17.11 2.77 -8.29
C GLU A 65 -18.38 2.25 -9.00
N ALA A 66 -18.21 1.68 -10.20
CA ALA A 66 -19.31 1.05 -10.93
C ALA A 66 -19.86 -0.18 -10.18
N GLN A 67 -19.00 -0.93 -9.48
CA GLN A 67 -19.42 -2.13 -8.77
C GLN A 67 -19.99 -1.81 -7.37
N VAL A 68 -19.45 -0.83 -6.66
CA VAL A 68 -19.87 -0.48 -5.29
C VAL A 68 -21.22 0.24 -5.27
N SER A 69 -21.53 1.09 -6.24
CA SER A 69 -22.83 1.76 -6.31
C SER A 69 -23.99 0.77 -6.39
N SER A 70 -23.80 -0.36 -7.10
CA SER A 70 -24.81 -1.43 -7.21
C SER A 70 -25.11 -2.14 -5.89
N ARG A 71 -24.11 -2.28 -5.00
CA ARG A 71 -24.30 -2.95 -3.70
C ARG A 71 -24.85 -2.02 -2.63
N ILE A 72 -24.52 -0.73 -2.69
CA ILE A 72 -25.00 0.26 -1.72
C ILE A 72 -26.47 0.63 -1.99
N GLY A 73 -26.90 0.66 -3.26
CA GLY A 73 -28.29 0.95 -3.64
C GLY A 73 -29.35 -0.09 -3.21
N HIS A 74 -28.95 -1.26 -2.72
CA HIS A 74 -29.90 -2.30 -2.24
C HIS A 74 -30.07 -2.37 -0.71
N ARG A 75 -29.36 -1.54 0.06
CA ARG A 75 -29.76 -1.23 1.44
C ARG A 75 -30.50 0.11 1.46
N GLY A 76 -31.72 0.09 0.93
CA GLY A 76 -32.70 1.09 1.35
C GLY A 76 -32.87 1.03 2.87
N PRO A 77 -33.24 2.14 3.53
CA PRO A 77 -33.61 2.14 4.95
C PRO A 77 -34.84 1.24 5.12
N THR A 78 -34.64 -0.06 5.29
CA THR A 78 -35.70 -0.99 5.65
C THR A 78 -36.10 -0.66 7.07
N ALA A 79 -37.09 0.21 7.16
CA ALA A 79 -38.34 -0.16 7.78
C ALA A 79 -38.16 -0.78 9.16
N SER A 80 -37.87 0.08 10.14
CA SER A 80 -38.49 -0.07 11.46
C SER A 80 -39.98 0.31 11.30
N ARG A 81 -40.73 -0.45 10.50
CA ARG A 81 -42.19 -0.39 10.47
C ARG A 81 -42.67 -1.44 11.46
N ALA A 82 -43.06 -0.96 12.63
CA ALA A 82 -43.81 -1.71 13.61
C ALA A 82 -45.03 -2.40 12.95
N PRO A 83 -45.35 -3.65 13.32
CA PRO A 83 -46.72 -4.11 13.22
C PRO A 83 -47.51 -3.50 14.39
N GLU A 84 -48.18 -2.40 14.06
CA GLU A 84 -49.43 -1.97 14.64
C GLU A 84 -50.40 -3.16 14.62
N VAL A 85 -50.61 -3.80 15.78
CA VAL A 85 -51.70 -4.76 16.00
C VAL A 85 -52.83 -3.98 16.66
N GLU A 86 -53.61 -3.37 15.80
CA GLU A 86 -54.91 -2.78 16.10
C GLU A 86 -55.86 -3.90 16.59
N SER A 87 -56.43 -3.72 17.79
CA SER A 87 -57.54 -4.49 18.38
C SER A 87 -58.90 -3.88 17.94
N PRO A 88 -60.12 -4.34 18.35
CA PRO A 88 -60.75 -5.62 18.73
C PRO A 88 -62.01 -5.90 17.83
N PRO A 89 -63.06 -6.73 18.11
CA PRO A 89 -64.01 -6.58 19.24
C PRO A 89 -64.68 -7.88 19.79
N THR A 90 -65.44 -7.70 20.88
CA THR A 90 -66.58 -8.50 21.39
C THR A 90 -66.32 -9.47 22.55
N GLU A 91 -66.65 -8.98 23.74
CA GLU A 91 -67.08 -9.74 24.93
C GLU A 91 -68.10 -10.85 24.58
N PRO A 92 -68.13 -11.97 25.33
CA PRO A 92 -69.11 -12.00 26.42
C PRO A 92 -68.60 -12.65 27.71
N LYS A 93 -68.83 -11.91 28.81
CA LYS A 93 -69.31 -12.36 30.12
C LYS A 93 -69.58 -13.87 30.28
N VAL A 94 -68.81 -14.54 31.14
CA VAL A 94 -69.24 -15.73 31.89
C VAL A 94 -68.85 -15.52 33.36
N GLU A 95 -69.82 -15.08 34.16
CA GLU A 95 -69.87 -15.39 35.59
C GLU A 95 -70.14 -16.89 35.75
N THR A 96 -69.50 -17.56 36.72
CA THR A 96 -70.09 -18.54 37.67
C THR A 96 -69.07 -19.55 38.23
N SER A 97 -68.87 -19.45 39.56
CA SER A 97 -68.62 -20.48 40.59
C SER A 97 -67.50 -21.52 40.42
N GLN A 98 -66.46 -21.42 41.26
CA GLN A 98 -66.28 -22.25 42.49
C GLN A 98 -65.18 -21.65 43.38
#